data_AF-C5P3J5-F1
#
_entry.id   AF-C5P3J5-F1
#
_cell.length_a   1.000
_cell.length_b   1.000
_cell.length_c   1.000
_cell.angle_alpha   90.00
_cell.angle_beta   90.00
_cell.angle_gamma   90.00
#
_symmetry.space_group_name_H-M   'P 1'
#
loop_
_entity.id
_entity.type
_entity.pdbx_description
1 polymer ?
#
loop_
_entity_poly.entity_id
_entity_poly.type
_entity_poly.pdbx_seq_one_letter_code
_entity_poly.pdbx_strand_id
1 'polypeptide(L)'
;MISVRPAVRLPLGRQVLSCSRNSPITVNFDRRRYISAFGYTQSKALVFSKFGEPKDVLSLHSYSISPPHDTQCTVRLLTAPLNPADINQIQGVYPTKPRFTTELGTPEPHAVPGNEGAFEVLSTGAGVKNIKKGDWVIMKRTGMGTWRTHAQFDESELLKVDNTGLTPLQVGTVGVNPVTAYRMIKDFCEWDWMRSGEEWLIQNGANSGVGRAVIQLAREWGIKTINVVRERKTEAETEALKDDLRSLGATVVITESELLSSSKLREITQEVTRKGKEPIRLALNCVGGDSATALAKVLAPNSRVVTYGAMAKKPLSLPSGLLIFKNINFQGFWVSQWGNQNPTLKENTIRDILRMTRDGKFKDIPVQEIKWTRDTKGEDLAQEVQGTLTGFRSGKGVLVYEGD
;
A
#
# COMPACT_ATOMS: atom_id res chain seq x y z
N MET A 1 30.47 81.69 33.93
CA MET A 1 31.50 82.17 34.87
C MET A 1 32.42 81.00 35.15
N ILE A 2 33.67 81.12 34.69
CA ILE A 2 34.74 80.15 34.83
C ILE A 2 35.13 80.06 36.31
N SER A 3 35.34 78.86 36.85
CA SER A 3 36.35 78.70 37.89
C SER A 3 36.87 77.27 37.98
N VAL A 4 38.19 77.21 37.96
CA VAL A 4 39.09 76.05 37.93
C VAL A 4 39.44 75.69 39.37
N ARG A 5 39.70 74.39 39.59
CA ARG A 5 40.13 73.73 40.84
C ARG A 5 41.25 74.46 41.60
N PRO A 6 41.46 74.06 42.88
CA PRO A 6 42.77 73.51 43.21
C PRO A 6 42.71 72.14 43.90
N ALA A 7 43.82 71.42 43.72
CA ALA A 7 44.12 70.10 44.25
C ALA A 7 44.48 70.15 45.74
N VAL A 8 44.19 69.06 46.47
CA VAL A 8 44.81 68.77 47.77
C VAL A 8 45.35 67.34 47.76
N ARG A 9 46.61 67.22 48.18
CA ARG A 9 47.43 66.02 48.31
C ARG A 9 46.95 65.10 49.44
N LEU A 10 47.10 63.80 49.19
CA LEU A 10 46.92 62.67 50.12
C LEU A 10 47.93 62.67 51.29
N PRO A 11 47.58 62.10 52.45
CA PRO A 11 48.51 61.36 53.28
C PRO A 11 48.45 59.86 52.98
N LEU A 12 49.64 59.26 52.91
CA LEU A 12 49.89 57.83 52.80
C LEU A 12 49.42 57.08 54.05
N GLY A 13 48.39 56.26 53.91
CA GLY A 13 48.03 55.21 54.85
C GLY A 13 48.32 53.84 54.24
N ARG A 14 49.45 53.22 54.62
CA ARG A 14 49.71 51.80 54.38
C ARG A 14 48.76 50.98 55.26
N GLN A 15 47.88 50.17 54.67
CA GLN A 15 47.35 48.98 55.33
C GLN A 15 46.95 47.90 54.31
N VAL A 16 47.79 46.86 54.29
CA VAL A 16 47.53 45.43 54.05
C VAL A 16 46.56 45.04 52.92
N LEU A 17 47.14 44.54 51.82
CA LEU A 17 46.46 43.71 50.81
C LEU A 17 45.87 42.47 51.48
N SER A 18 44.54 42.39 51.63
CA SER A 18 43.84 41.13 51.81
C SER A 18 43.47 40.57 50.43
N CYS A 19 44.09 39.47 50.03
CA CYS A 19 43.65 38.67 48.87
C CYS A 19 42.19 38.24 49.08
N SER A 20 41.25 38.82 48.33
CA SER A 20 39.93 38.22 48.14
C SER A 20 40.13 36.95 47.32
N ARG A 21 40.05 35.79 47.97
CA ARG A 21 39.97 34.49 47.30
C ARG A 21 38.76 34.51 46.37
N ASN A 22 39.01 34.38 45.07
CA ASN A 22 37.98 34.02 44.10
C ASN A 22 37.27 32.76 44.62
N SER A 23 35.95 32.86 44.82
CA SER A 23 35.12 31.68 45.03
C SER A 23 35.25 30.80 43.78
N PRO A 24 35.65 29.52 43.90
CA PRO A 24 35.62 28.63 42.74
C PRO A 24 34.17 28.45 42.32
N ILE A 25 33.87 28.78 41.07
CA ILE A 25 32.62 28.35 40.42
C ILE A 25 32.65 26.82 40.46
N THR A 26 31.89 26.26 41.39
CA THR A 26 31.67 24.82 41.49
C THR A 26 30.73 24.46 40.35
N VAL A 27 31.32 24.08 39.22
CA VAL A 27 30.56 23.39 38.16
C VAL A 27 30.14 22.06 38.77
N ASN A 28 28.86 21.97 39.12
CA ASN A 28 28.28 20.76 39.67
C ASN A 28 28.24 19.69 38.56
N PHE A 29 29.27 18.85 38.51
CA PHE A 29 29.38 17.73 37.56
C PHE A 29 28.46 16.55 37.91
N ASP A 30 27.59 16.68 38.92
CA ASP A 30 26.65 15.62 39.33
C ASP A 30 25.28 15.70 38.64
N ARG A 31 25.23 16.17 37.39
CA ARG A 31 24.16 15.71 36.48
C ARG A 31 24.53 14.34 35.95
N ARG A 32 24.36 13.31 36.78
CA ARG A 32 24.10 11.96 36.27
C ARG A 32 22.86 12.06 35.40
N ARG A 33 23.06 12.18 34.08
CA ARG A 33 22.00 11.87 33.12
C ARG A 33 21.72 10.39 33.30
N TYR A 34 20.61 10.07 33.93
CA TYR A 34 20.04 8.74 33.87
C TYR A 34 19.70 8.50 32.40
N ILE A 35 20.59 7.82 31.67
CA ILE A 35 20.23 7.20 30.40
C ILE A 35 19.35 6.03 30.82
N SER A 36 18.04 6.24 30.84
CA SER A 36 17.13 5.11 30.96
C SER A 36 17.34 4.24 29.73
N ALA A 37 17.91 3.04 29.91
CA ALA A 37 17.93 2.00 28.89
C ALA A 37 16.51 1.57 28.45
N PHE A 38 15.47 2.11 29.11
CA PHE A 38 14.04 1.86 28.90
C PHE A 38 13.37 2.68 27.77
N GLY A 39 14.12 3.49 27.01
CA GLY A 39 13.53 4.38 25.99
C GLY A 39 13.47 3.83 24.56
N TYR A 40 14.30 2.84 24.21
CA TYR A 40 14.46 2.41 22.82
C TYR A 40 13.55 1.23 22.47
N THR A 41 12.73 1.37 21.43
CA THR A 41 11.95 0.27 20.87
C THR A 41 12.84 -0.57 19.96
N GLN A 42 12.93 -1.88 20.23
CA GLN A 42 13.64 -2.80 19.34
C GLN A 42 12.77 -3.14 18.13
N SER A 43 13.36 -3.09 16.94
CA SER A 43 12.67 -3.36 15.69
C SER A 43 13.47 -4.29 14.79
N LYS A 44 12.76 -4.99 13.91
CA LYS A 44 13.33 -5.76 12.82
C LYS A 44 12.71 -5.32 11.50
N ALA A 45 13.50 -5.22 10.45
CA ALA A 45 13.04 -4.92 9.10
C ALA A 45 13.61 -5.93 8.11
N LEU A 46 12.81 -6.29 7.11
CA LEU A 46 13.38 -6.84 5.87
C LEU A 46 14.08 -5.69 5.16
N VAL A 47 15.30 -5.93 4.68
CA VAL A 47 16.12 -4.92 3.99
C VAL A 47 16.84 -5.52 2.80
N PHE A 48 17.23 -4.69 1.84
CA PHE A 48 18.10 -5.07 0.72
C PHE A 48 19.01 -3.90 0.32
N SER A 49 20.27 -4.18 0.00
CA SER A 49 21.26 -3.19 -0.47
C SER A 49 21.47 -3.17 -1.99
N LYS A 50 20.92 -4.15 -2.70
CA LYS A 50 20.94 -4.25 -4.16
C LYS A 50 19.68 -4.91 -4.70
N PHE A 51 19.32 -4.59 -5.94
CA PHE A 51 18.18 -5.22 -6.61
C PHE A 51 18.47 -6.67 -6.98
N GLY A 52 17.44 -7.52 -6.96
CA GLY A 52 17.54 -8.93 -7.34
C GLY A 52 16.30 -9.74 -6.95
N GLU A 53 16.42 -11.07 -7.02
CA GLU A 53 15.36 -11.96 -6.57
C GLU A 53 15.21 -11.89 -5.03
N PRO A 54 13.97 -11.79 -4.50
CA PRO A 54 13.74 -11.60 -3.07
C PRO A 54 14.54 -12.54 -2.16
N LYS A 55 14.61 -13.84 -2.49
CA LYS A 55 15.35 -14.83 -1.69
C LYS A 55 16.86 -14.56 -1.62
N ASP A 56 17.42 -13.87 -2.61
CA ASP A 56 18.87 -13.68 -2.78
C ASP A 56 19.34 -12.32 -2.24
N VAL A 57 18.43 -11.35 -2.07
CA VAL A 57 18.77 -9.97 -1.68
C VAL A 57 18.13 -9.49 -0.39
N LEU A 58 17.04 -10.13 0.07
CA LEU A 58 16.42 -9.76 1.33
C LEU A 58 17.18 -10.37 2.50
N SER A 59 17.45 -9.54 3.51
CA SER A 59 17.95 -9.96 4.81
C SER A 59 17.14 -9.32 5.92
N LEU A 60 17.21 -9.91 7.12
CA LEU A 60 16.54 -9.38 8.31
C LEU A 60 17.53 -8.55 9.13
N HIS A 61 17.27 -7.26 9.28
CA HIS A 61 18.10 -6.34 10.04
C HIS A 61 17.42 -5.93 11.34
N SER A 62 18.17 -5.95 12.44
CA SER A 62 17.69 -5.50 13.76
C SER A 62 18.23 -4.11 14.06
N TYR A 63 17.37 -3.22 14.58
CA TYR A 63 17.74 -1.85 14.90
C TYR A 63 16.92 -1.32 16.09
N SER A 64 17.38 -0.22 16.68
CA SER A 64 16.74 0.44 17.81
C SER A 64 16.11 1.77 17.37
N ILE A 65 14.89 2.04 17.83
CA ILE A 65 14.17 3.28 17.57
C ILE A 65 14.20 4.14 18.85
N SER A 66 14.70 5.37 18.77
CA SER A 66 14.64 6.31 19.90
C SER A 66 13.21 6.72 20.22
N PRO A 67 12.93 7.18 21.46
CA PRO A 67 11.65 7.81 21.77
C PRO A 67 11.28 8.88 20.73
N PRO A 68 10.01 8.95 20.29
CA PRO A 68 9.60 9.93 19.31
C PRO A 68 9.69 11.35 19.89
N HIS A 69 10.18 12.29 19.07
CA HIS A 69 10.20 13.71 19.38
C HIS A 69 9.35 14.49 18.37
N ASP A 70 9.05 15.75 18.67
CA ASP A 70 8.28 16.64 17.79
C ASP A 70 6.99 15.98 17.25
N THR A 71 6.83 15.90 15.94
CA THR A 71 5.68 15.35 15.23
C THR A 71 5.81 13.86 14.90
N GLN A 72 6.76 13.16 15.49
CA GLN A 72 6.99 11.74 15.22
C GLN A 72 6.02 10.83 15.97
N CYS A 73 5.67 9.70 15.35
CA CYS A 73 4.89 8.62 15.92
C CYS A 73 5.69 7.32 15.82
N THR A 74 5.90 6.63 16.94
CA THR A 74 6.38 5.24 16.94
C THR A 74 5.20 4.31 16.77
N VAL A 75 5.25 3.45 15.78
CA VAL A 75 4.16 2.56 15.39
C VAL A 75 4.62 1.10 15.34
N ARG A 76 3.72 0.18 15.62
CA ARG A 76 3.90 -1.27 15.55
C ARG A 76 3.11 -1.85 14.39
N LEU A 77 3.72 -2.72 13.61
CA LEU A 77 3.04 -3.41 12.52
C LEU A 77 1.93 -4.29 13.07
N LEU A 78 0.73 -4.16 12.49
CA LEU A 78 -0.34 -5.12 12.69
C LEU A 78 -0.35 -6.11 11.53
N THR A 79 -0.35 -5.59 10.30
CA THR A 79 -0.24 -6.42 9.10
C THR A 79 0.29 -5.64 7.91
N ALA A 80 1.08 -6.29 7.06
CA ALA A 80 1.54 -5.73 5.79
C ALA A 80 1.39 -6.76 4.66
N PRO A 81 0.63 -6.46 3.59
CA PRO A 81 0.51 -7.35 2.45
C PRO A 81 1.79 -7.45 1.62
N LEU A 82 1.90 -8.58 0.91
CA LEU A 82 2.83 -8.79 -0.18
C LEU A 82 2.11 -8.54 -1.52
N ASN A 83 2.42 -7.42 -2.19
CA ASN A 83 1.87 -7.09 -3.51
C ASN A 83 2.90 -7.30 -4.62
N PRO A 84 2.50 -7.65 -5.86
CA PRO A 84 3.44 -7.77 -6.99
C PRO A 84 4.32 -6.53 -7.21
N ALA A 85 3.82 -5.33 -6.91
CA ALA A 85 4.61 -4.10 -7.00
C ALA A 85 5.79 -4.07 -6.01
N ASP A 86 5.64 -4.62 -4.81
CA ASP A 86 6.71 -4.69 -3.82
C ASP A 86 7.84 -5.61 -4.32
N ILE A 87 7.50 -6.76 -4.91
CA ILE A 87 8.48 -7.69 -5.47
C ILE A 87 9.18 -7.05 -6.68
N ASN A 88 8.43 -6.40 -7.57
CA ASN A 88 9.01 -5.70 -8.71
C ASN A 88 9.96 -4.56 -8.28
N GLN A 89 9.71 -3.92 -7.13
CA GLN A 89 10.63 -2.92 -6.56
C GLN A 89 11.92 -3.56 -6.05
N ILE A 90 11.84 -4.71 -5.38
CA ILE A 90 13.01 -5.48 -4.94
C ILE A 90 13.82 -5.96 -6.14
N GLN A 91 13.17 -6.40 -7.21
CA GLN A 91 13.79 -6.80 -8.48
C GLN A 91 14.35 -5.61 -9.28
N GLY A 92 14.01 -4.38 -8.92
CA GLY A 92 14.47 -3.17 -9.61
C GLY A 92 13.80 -2.89 -10.96
N VAL A 93 12.73 -3.63 -11.29
CA VAL A 93 11.98 -3.51 -12.55
C VAL A 93 10.73 -2.61 -12.43
N TYR A 94 10.41 -2.16 -11.22
CA TYR A 94 9.33 -1.20 -11.00
C TYR A 94 9.80 0.25 -11.24
N PRO A 95 8.96 1.13 -11.83
CA PRO A 95 9.38 2.51 -12.16
C PRO A 95 9.80 3.35 -10.96
N THR A 96 9.12 3.19 -9.82
CA THR A 96 9.51 3.87 -8.57
C THR A 96 10.44 2.98 -7.77
N LYS A 97 11.68 3.43 -7.58
CA LYS A 97 12.69 2.75 -6.77
C LYS A 97 12.63 3.26 -5.32
N PRO A 98 12.73 2.39 -4.31
CA PRO A 98 12.81 2.83 -2.93
C PRO A 98 14.14 3.55 -2.67
N ARG A 99 14.15 4.41 -1.67
CA ARG A 99 15.35 5.15 -1.26
C ARG A 99 16.27 4.24 -0.45
N PHE A 100 17.52 4.15 -0.86
CA PHE A 100 18.57 3.45 -0.11
C PHE A 100 19.19 4.42 0.90
N THR A 101 19.17 4.06 2.18
CA THR A 101 19.64 4.91 3.28
C THR A 101 20.39 4.08 4.32
N THR A 102 21.12 4.75 5.21
CA THR A 102 21.73 4.15 6.41
C THR A 102 20.96 4.52 7.68
N GLU A 103 19.73 5.03 7.56
CA GLU A 103 18.92 5.53 8.68
C GLU A 103 18.60 4.44 9.72
N LEU A 104 18.62 3.17 9.32
CA LEU A 104 18.43 2.02 10.21
C LEU A 104 19.74 1.53 10.87
N GLY A 105 20.84 2.26 10.73
CA GLY A 105 22.16 1.87 11.25
C GLY A 105 22.79 0.71 10.49
N THR A 106 22.41 0.49 9.23
CA THR A 106 23.04 -0.51 8.35
C THR A 106 24.45 -0.04 7.94
N PRO A 107 25.41 -0.96 7.72
CA PRO A 107 26.79 -0.61 7.36
C PRO A 107 26.91 0.03 5.97
N GLU A 108 25.97 -0.27 5.07
CA GLU A 108 25.84 0.30 3.74
C GLU A 108 24.39 0.72 3.49
N PRO A 109 24.10 1.55 2.45
CA PRO A 109 22.74 1.96 2.14
C PRO A 109 21.82 0.77 1.85
N HIS A 110 20.68 0.71 2.54
CA HIS A 110 19.64 -0.30 2.36
C HIS A 110 18.27 0.35 2.16
N ALA A 111 17.36 -0.37 1.51
CA ALA A 111 15.95 -0.04 1.42
C ALA A 111 15.09 -1.04 2.21
N VAL A 112 14.00 -0.56 2.80
CA VAL A 112 12.93 -1.40 3.37
C VAL A 112 11.82 -1.55 2.32
N PRO A 113 11.43 -2.77 1.92
CA PRO A 113 10.33 -3.01 1.00
C PRO A 113 8.96 -2.85 1.66
N GLY A 114 7.92 -2.89 0.84
CA GLY A 114 6.53 -2.79 1.27
C GLY A 114 5.94 -1.38 1.11
N ASN A 115 4.82 -1.31 0.40
CA ASN A 115 4.12 -0.05 0.09
C ASN A 115 2.81 0.14 0.86
N GLU A 116 2.34 -0.87 1.57
CA GLU A 116 1.02 -0.93 2.20
C GLU A 116 1.12 -1.68 3.53
N GLY A 117 0.28 -1.30 4.51
CA GLY A 117 0.21 -1.97 5.80
C GLY A 117 -0.59 -1.15 6.81
N ALA A 118 -1.07 -1.83 7.86
CA ALA A 118 -1.72 -1.24 9.02
C ALA A 118 -0.79 -1.31 10.23
N PHE A 119 -0.77 -0.22 10.99
CA PHE A 119 0.05 -0.09 12.19
C PHE A 119 -0.77 0.46 13.34
N GLU A 120 -0.39 0.09 14.57
CA GLU A 120 -0.89 0.66 15.81
C GLU A 120 0.12 1.67 16.36
N VAL A 121 -0.34 2.83 16.82
CA VAL A 121 0.52 3.85 17.42
C VAL A 121 0.87 3.46 18.85
N LEU A 122 2.16 3.31 19.15
CA LEU A 122 2.64 2.98 20.49
C LEU A 122 2.92 4.23 21.35
N SER A 123 3.48 5.26 20.72
CA SER A 123 3.84 6.52 21.38
C SER A 123 3.99 7.67 20.38
N THR A 124 3.81 8.90 20.85
CA THR A 124 3.87 10.11 20.03
C THR A 124 4.81 11.15 20.65
N GLY A 125 5.47 11.93 19.80
CA GLY A 125 6.19 13.14 20.22
C GLY A 125 5.22 14.22 20.69
N ALA A 126 5.74 15.24 21.37
CA ALA A 126 4.94 16.30 21.99
C ALA A 126 4.24 17.24 20.98
N GLY A 127 4.68 17.23 19.71
CA GLY A 127 4.13 18.05 18.63
C GLY A 127 3.00 17.40 17.84
N VAL A 128 2.72 16.11 18.05
CA VAL A 128 1.63 15.36 17.39
C VAL A 128 0.26 15.84 17.89
N LYS A 129 -0.70 16.06 17.00
CA LYS A 129 -2.00 16.68 17.36
C LYS A 129 -3.23 15.81 17.08
N ASN A 130 -3.21 15.02 16.02
CA ASN A 130 -4.36 14.30 15.46
C ASN A 130 -4.29 12.79 15.69
N ILE A 131 -3.12 12.28 16.03
CA ILE A 131 -2.85 10.87 16.28
C ILE A 131 -2.45 10.68 17.76
N LYS A 132 -2.93 9.59 18.39
CA LYS A 132 -2.56 9.21 19.76
C LYS A 132 -2.28 7.72 19.88
N LYS A 133 -1.68 7.32 21.00
CA LYS A 133 -1.46 5.91 21.35
C LYS A 133 -2.75 5.08 21.21
N GLY A 134 -2.64 3.91 20.60
CA GLY A 134 -3.75 2.99 20.32
C GLY A 134 -4.51 3.27 19.02
N ASP A 135 -4.33 4.44 18.39
CA ASP A 135 -4.90 4.69 17.07
C ASP A 135 -4.29 3.74 16.02
N TRP A 136 -5.11 3.31 15.07
CA TRP A 136 -4.63 2.59 13.89
C TRP A 136 -4.36 3.57 12.76
N VAL A 137 -3.25 3.33 12.06
CA VAL A 137 -2.78 4.19 10.98
C VAL A 137 -2.32 3.37 9.77
N ILE A 138 -2.44 3.97 8.59
CA ILE A 138 -1.86 3.48 7.34
C ILE A 138 -1.02 4.59 6.71
N MET A 139 -0.18 4.23 5.74
CA MET A 139 0.68 5.20 5.06
C MET A 139 -0.13 6.02 4.04
N LYS A 140 0.02 7.35 4.05
CA LYS A 140 -0.59 8.22 3.02
C LYS A 140 0.02 7.99 1.64
N ARG A 141 1.33 7.74 1.61
CA ARG A 141 2.13 7.56 0.38
C ARG A 141 2.79 6.19 0.36
N THR A 142 3.07 5.71 -0.85
CA THR A 142 3.83 4.48 -1.09
C THR A 142 5.34 4.74 -0.91
N GLY A 143 6.15 3.67 -0.87
CA GLY A 143 7.61 3.78 -0.80
C GLY A 143 8.16 4.07 0.60
N MET A 144 7.33 3.95 1.63
CA MET A 144 7.71 4.20 3.02
C MET A 144 8.32 2.98 3.71
N GLY A 145 8.31 1.81 3.08
CA GLY A 145 8.88 0.58 3.63
C GLY A 145 8.07 0.06 4.83
N THR A 146 7.11 -0.81 4.58
CA THR A 146 6.19 -1.32 5.60
C THR A 146 6.57 -2.68 6.18
N TRP A 147 7.53 -3.40 5.58
CA TRP A 147 7.93 -4.73 6.05
C TRP A 147 8.94 -4.65 7.19
N ARG A 148 8.47 -4.16 8.34
CA ARG A 148 9.21 -4.00 9.59
C ARG A 148 8.27 -4.06 10.79
N THR A 149 8.76 -4.58 11.91
CA THR A 149 7.94 -4.83 13.11
C THR A 149 7.52 -3.54 13.81
N HIS A 150 8.43 -2.56 13.86
CA HIS A 150 8.17 -1.21 14.37
C HIS A 150 8.79 -0.17 13.45
N ALA A 151 8.22 1.03 13.41
CA ALA A 151 8.75 2.15 12.65
C ALA A 151 8.49 3.47 13.37
N GLN A 152 9.24 4.50 13.00
CA GLN A 152 8.96 5.88 13.39
C GLN A 152 8.67 6.69 12.13
N PHE A 153 7.53 7.38 12.11
CA PHE A 153 7.08 8.19 10.99
C PHE A 153 6.62 9.56 11.48
N ASP A 154 6.64 10.56 10.60
CA ASP A 154 6.04 11.84 10.90
C ASP A 154 4.50 11.75 10.83
N GLU A 155 3.78 12.46 11.70
CA GLU A 155 2.31 12.51 11.70
C GLU A 155 1.74 12.89 10.32
N SER A 156 2.43 13.76 9.57
CA SER A 156 1.98 14.18 8.24
C SER A 156 1.94 13.03 7.23
N GLU A 157 2.68 11.94 7.46
CA GLU A 157 2.78 10.79 6.56
C GLU A 157 1.75 9.69 6.86
N LEU A 158 1.08 9.80 8.00
CA LEU A 158 0.14 8.81 8.50
C LEU A 158 -1.30 9.25 8.27
N LEU A 159 -2.15 8.31 7.88
CA LEU A 159 -3.59 8.45 7.84
C LEU A 159 -4.19 7.65 8.99
N LYS A 160 -4.81 8.35 9.95
CA LYS A 160 -5.60 7.72 11.00
C LYS A 160 -6.83 7.02 10.41
N VAL A 161 -7.06 5.80 10.86
CA VAL A 161 -8.21 4.98 10.49
C VAL A 161 -9.05 4.73 11.73
N ASP A 162 -10.35 5.02 11.65
CA ASP A 162 -11.32 4.52 12.63
C ASP A 162 -11.41 3.00 12.48
N ASN A 163 -10.88 2.26 13.43
CA ASN A 163 -10.82 0.79 13.39
C ASN A 163 -12.07 0.11 13.97
N THR A 164 -13.10 0.87 14.36
CA THR A 164 -14.35 0.31 14.89
C THR A 164 -14.99 -0.63 13.87
N GLY A 165 -15.22 -1.88 14.28
CA GLY A 165 -15.82 -2.91 13.43
C GLY A 165 -14.94 -3.39 12.27
N LEU A 166 -13.63 -3.14 12.32
CA LEU A 166 -12.67 -3.55 11.29
C LEU A 166 -11.55 -4.41 11.85
N THR A 167 -11.04 -5.32 11.03
CA THR A 167 -9.85 -6.13 11.33
C THR A 167 -8.57 -5.44 10.86
N PRO A 168 -7.38 -5.79 11.41
CA PRO A 168 -6.13 -5.27 10.90
C PRO A 168 -5.93 -5.57 9.41
N LEU A 169 -6.36 -6.75 8.97
CA LEU A 169 -6.30 -7.18 7.58
C LEU A 169 -7.05 -6.22 6.64
N GLN A 170 -8.28 -5.85 7.01
CA GLN A 170 -9.09 -4.91 6.24
C GLN A 170 -8.42 -3.56 6.12
N VAL A 171 -7.90 -3.03 7.23
CA VAL A 171 -7.21 -1.74 7.25
C VAL A 171 -5.88 -1.81 6.47
N GLY A 172 -5.14 -2.91 6.60
CA GLY A 172 -3.82 -3.08 6.01
C GLY A 172 -3.82 -3.44 4.52
N THR A 173 -4.98 -3.71 3.92
CA THR A 173 -5.09 -4.09 2.49
C THR A 173 -6.00 -3.18 1.66
N VAL A 174 -6.51 -2.10 2.25
CA VAL A 174 -7.45 -1.18 1.59
C VAL A 174 -6.78 -0.17 0.66
N GLY A 175 -5.52 0.20 0.93
CA GLY A 175 -4.87 1.37 0.34
C GLY A 175 -4.39 1.20 -1.11
N VAL A 176 -4.26 -0.04 -1.58
CA VAL A 176 -3.76 -0.35 -2.93
C VAL A 176 -4.82 -1.05 -3.78
N ASN A 177 -5.16 -2.31 -3.48
CA ASN A 177 -5.97 -3.11 -4.41
C ASN A 177 -7.43 -2.61 -4.51
N PRO A 178 -8.15 -2.37 -3.40
CA PRO A 178 -9.51 -1.84 -3.45
C PRO A 178 -9.58 -0.42 -4.03
N VAL A 179 -8.63 0.46 -3.69
CA VAL A 179 -8.53 1.81 -4.30
C VAL A 179 -8.32 1.70 -5.82
N THR A 180 -7.47 0.77 -6.27
CA THR A 180 -7.24 0.55 -7.71
C THR A 180 -8.53 0.16 -8.42
N ALA A 181 -9.24 -0.84 -7.90
CA ALA A 181 -10.52 -1.28 -8.44
C ALA A 181 -11.55 -0.15 -8.48
N TYR A 182 -11.72 0.56 -7.37
CA TYR A 182 -12.65 1.67 -7.24
C TYR A 182 -12.41 2.72 -8.32
N ARG A 183 -11.17 3.22 -8.41
CA ARG A 183 -10.84 4.32 -9.31
C ARG A 183 -10.94 3.91 -10.78
N MET A 184 -10.52 2.71 -11.13
CA MET A 184 -10.70 2.24 -12.50
C MET A 184 -12.17 2.19 -12.92
N ILE A 185 -13.07 1.74 -12.03
CA ILE A 185 -14.49 1.70 -12.34
C ILE A 185 -15.06 3.12 -12.44
N LYS A 186 -14.77 4.01 -11.49
CA LYS A 186 -15.41 5.33 -11.40
C LYS A 186 -14.82 6.38 -12.33
N ASP A 187 -13.53 6.34 -12.60
CA ASP A 187 -12.82 7.42 -13.29
C ASP A 187 -12.71 7.17 -14.80
N PHE A 188 -12.85 5.90 -15.25
CA PHE A 188 -12.67 5.51 -16.64
C PHE A 188 -13.97 5.09 -17.33
N CYS A 189 -15.13 5.26 -16.71
CA CYS A 189 -16.40 5.05 -17.38
C CYS A 189 -17.44 6.04 -16.86
N GLU A 190 -18.08 6.76 -17.78
CA GLU A 190 -19.24 7.59 -17.48
C GLU A 190 -20.48 6.70 -17.49
N TRP A 191 -20.66 5.95 -16.40
CA TRP A 191 -21.78 5.03 -16.24
C TRP A 191 -23.12 5.75 -16.37
N ASP A 192 -24.06 5.12 -17.06
CA ASP A 192 -25.45 5.56 -17.05
C ASP A 192 -26.13 5.02 -15.78
N TRP A 193 -26.07 5.82 -14.70
CA TRP A 193 -26.63 5.44 -13.40
C TRP A 193 -28.16 5.26 -13.44
N MET A 194 -28.86 5.83 -14.44
CA MET A 194 -30.30 5.61 -14.64
C MET A 194 -30.61 4.24 -15.22
N ARG A 195 -29.60 3.56 -15.78
CA ARG A 195 -29.68 2.20 -16.34
C ARG A 195 -28.87 1.20 -15.51
N SER A 196 -28.82 1.41 -14.18
CA SER A 196 -28.24 0.43 -13.26
C SER A 196 -28.86 -0.95 -13.49
N GLY A 197 -28.01 -1.99 -13.53
CA GLY A 197 -28.41 -3.34 -13.91
C GLY A 197 -28.34 -3.64 -15.42
N GLU A 198 -28.08 -2.66 -16.29
CA GLU A 198 -27.89 -2.87 -17.73
C GLU A 198 -26.46 -2.54 -18.20
N GLU A 199 -25.62 -1.99 -17.32
CA GLU A 199 -24.24 -1.63 -17.61
C GLU A 199 -23.27 -2.77 -17.28
N TRP A 200 -22.31 -3.03 -18.17
CA TRP A 200 -21.34 -4.11 -18.00
C TRP A 200 -19.88 -3.64 -18.03
N LEU A 201 -19.05 -4.33 -17.24
CA LEU A 201 -17.60 -4.38 -17.42
C LEU A 201 -17.11 -5.81 -17.62
N ILE A 202 -15.94 -5.95 -18.23
CA ILE A 202 -15.21 -7.21 -18.33
C ILE A 202 -13.82 -7.06 -17.71
N GLN A 203 -13.31 -8.08 -17.04
CA GLN A 203 -11.95 -8.05 -16.49
C GLN A 203 -11.23 -9.38 -16.65
N ASN A 204 -9.90 -9.33 -16.79
CA ASN A 204 -9.05 -10.51 -16.63
C ASN A 204 -8.30 -10.50 -15.29
N GLY A 205 -7.81 -11.68 -14.88
CA GLY A 205 -7.20 -11.84 -13.56
C GLY A 205 -8.20 -11.62 -12.42
N ALA A 206 -9.46 -12.05 -12.60
CA ALA A 206 -10.55 -11.76 -11.67
C ALA A 206 -10.35 -12.36 -10.26
N ASN A 207 -9.53 -13.40 -10.12
CA ASN A 207 -9.17 -13.95 -8.81
C ASN A 207 -8.09 -13.13 -8.06
N SER A 208 -7.51 -12.10 -8.69
CA SER A 208 -6.54 -11.22 -8.02
C SER A 208 -7.21 -10.36 -6.94
N GLY A 209 -6.42 -9.75 -6.05
CA GLY A 209 -6.94 -8.84 -5.04
C GLY A 209 -7.69 -7.64 -5.64
N VAL A 210 -7.23 -7.10 -6.78
CA VAL A 210 -7.95 -6.05 -7.51
C VAL A 210 -9.21 -6.62 -8.15
N GLY A 211 -9.14 -7.80 -8.77
CA GLY A 211 -10.28 -8.39 -9.47
C GLY A 211 -11.44 -8.76 -8.56
N ARG A 212 -11.15 -9.30 -7.37
CA ARG A 212 -12.14 -9.54 -6.31
C ARG A 212 -12.76 -8.24 -5.81
N ALA A 213 -11.98 -7.16 -5.69
CA ALA A 213 -12.52 -5.85 -5.33
C ALA A 213 -13.43 -5.27 -6.43
N VAL A 214 -13.07 -5.44 -7.71
CA VAL A 214 -13.90 -5.03 -8.85
C VAL A 214 -15.27 -5.71 -8.80
N ILE A 215 -15.31 -7.02 -8.57
CA ILE A 215 -16.57 -7.79 -8.47
C ILE A 215 -17.51 -7.18 -7.42
N GLN A 216 -16.98 -6.95 -6.22
CA GLN A 216 -17.78 -6.48 -5.09
C GLN A 216 -18.27 -5.05 -5.27
N LEU A 217 -17.39 -4.16 -5.77
CA LEU A 217 -17.74 -2.76 -6.03
C LEU A 217 -18.73 -2.63 -7.19
N ALA A 218 -18.55 -3.42 -8.25
CA ALA A 218 -19.50 -3.46 -9.36
C ALA A 218 -20.88 -3.93 -8.90
N ARG A 219 -20.95 -5.00 -8.09
CA ARG A 219 -22.20 -5.47 -7.47
C ARG A 219 -22.88 -4.37 -6.66
N GLU A 220 -22.14 -3.68 -5.80
CA GLU A 220 -22.68 -2.58 -4.96
C GLU A 220 -23.21 -1.40 -5.80
N TRP A 221 -22.64 -1.18 -6.99
CA TRP A 221 -23.05 -0.11 -7.90
C TRP A 221 -24.00 -0.56 -9.01
N GLY A 222 -24.49 -1.80 -8.96
CA GLY A 222 -25.40 -2.37 -9.95
C GLY A 222 -24.78 -2.49 -11.35
N ILE A 223 -23.47 -2.65 -11.44
CA ILE A 223 -22.73 -2.91 -12.68
C ILE A 223 -22.53 -4.43 -12.79
N LYS A 224 -22.91 -5.02 -13.92
CA LYS A 224 -22.71 -6.44 -14.19
C LYS A 224 -21.28 -6.70 -14.66
N THR A 225 -20.77 -7.89 -14.38
CA THR A 225 -19.34 -8.22 -14.62
C THR A 225 -19.17 -9.54 -15.35
N ILE A 226 -18.32 -9.54 -16.39
CA ILE A 226 -17.73 -10.77 -16.95
C ILE A 226 -16.31 -10.90 -16.40
N ASN A 227 -16.03 -12.00 -15.72
CA ASN A 227 -14.83 -12.19 -14.91
C ASN A 227 -13.98 -13.34 -15.45
N VAL A 228 -12.82 -13.02 -16.02
CA VAL A 228 -11.94 -14.03 -16.61
C VAL A 228 -10.94 -14.52 -15.56
N VAL A 229 -10.88 -15.83 -15.40
CA VAL A 229 -9.94 -16.55 -14.53
C VAL A 229 -9.11 -17.55 -15.33
N ARG A 230 -7.89 -17.83 -14.86
CA ARG A 230 -7.15 -18.99 -15.35
C ARG A 230 -7.74 -20.26 -14.76
N GLU A 231 -7.85 -21.28 -15.59
CA GLU A 231 -8.20 -22.64 -15.21
C GLU A 231 -7.27 -23.16 -14.11
N ARG A 232 -7.81 -23.99 -13.23
CA ARG A 232 -7.05 -24.69 -12.18
C ARG A 232 -6.60 -26.05 -12.68
N LYS A 233 -5.94 -26.82 -11.80
CA LYS A 233 -5.39 -28.13 -12.18
C LYS A 233 -6.51 -29.11 -12.52
N THR A 234 -7.66 -28.95 -11.88
CA THR A 234 -8.85 -29.77 -12.13
C THR A 234 -10.07 -28.90 -12.46
N GLU A 235 -11.05 -29.51 -13.12
CA GLU A 235 -12.34 -28.86 -13.40
C GLU A 235 -13.06 -28.50 -12.09
N ALA A 236 -13.03 -29.40 -11.11
CA ALA A 236 -13.65 -29.16 -9.80
C ALA A 236 -13.04 -27.96 -9.06
N GLU A 237 -11.71 -27.79 -9.09
CA GLU A 237 -11.04 -26.60 -8.55
C GLU A 237 -11.39 -25.32 -9.32
N THR A 238 -11.62 -25.44 -10.63
CA THR A 238 -12.02 -24.32 -11.48
C THR A 238 -13.45 -23.89 -11.16
N GLU A 239 -14.39 -24.82 -11.03
CA GLU A 239 -15.77 -24.52 -10.65
C GLU A 239 -15.87 -23.99 -9.21
N ALA A 240 -15.13 -24.57 -8.26
CA ALA A 240 -15.08 -24.04 -6.88
C ALA A 240 -14.59 -22.57 -6.86
N LEU A 241 -13.61 -22.21 -7.70
CA LEU A 241 -13.21 -20.82 -7.87
C LEU A 241 -14.32 -19.95 -8.46
N LYS A 242 -15.02 -20.44 -9.50
CA LYS A 242 -16.11 -19.69 -10.12
C LYS A 242 -17.22 -19.41 -9.10
N ASP A 243 -17.57 -20.41 -8.28
CA ASP A 243 -18.58 -20.27 -7.22
C ASP A 243 -18.16 -19.31 -6.13
N ASP A 244 -16.89 -19.35 -5.70
CA ASP A 244 -16.35 -18.37 -4.76
C ASP A 244 -16.47 -16.93 -5.31
N LEU A 245 -16.13 -16.69 -6.58
CA LEU A 245 -16.28 -15.36 -7.19
C LEU A 245 -17.75 -14.96 -7.38
N ARG A 246 -18.65 -15.90 -7.71
CA ARG A 246 -20.10 -15.66 -7.75
C ARG A 246 -20.63 -15.26 -6.37
N SER A 247 -20.12 -15.86 -5.29
CA SER A 247 -20.48 -15.51 -3.90
C SER A 247 -20.09 -14.07 -3.51
N LEU A 248 -19.12 -13.48 -4.21
CA LEU A 248 -18.73 -12.07 -4.08
C LEU A 248 -19.59 -11.12 -4.94
N GLY A 249 -20.41 -11.65 -5.85
CA GLY A 249 -21.27 -10.86 -6.75
C GLY A 249 -20.91 -10.93 -8.22
N ALA A 250 -20.00 -11.82 -8.63
CA ALA A 250 -19.65 -11.95 -10.04
C ALA A 250 -20.88 -12.40 -10.84
N THR A 251 -21.29 -11.61 -11.85
CA THR A 251 -22.43 -11.97 -12.71
C THR A 251 -22.11 -13.18 -13.58
N VAL A 252 -20.95 -13.17 -14.23
CA VAL A 252 -20.48 -14.25 -15.10
C VAL A 252 -18.99 -14.47 -14.81
N VAL A 253 -18.58 -15.73 -14.72
CA VAL A 253 -17.17 -16.12 -14.59
C VAL A 253 -16.84 -17.08 -15.72
N ILE A 254 -15.82 -16.74 -16.51
CA ILE A 254 -15.34 -17.54 -17.63
C ILE A 254 -13.86 -17.85 -17.48
N THR A 255 -13.40 -18.88 -18.16
CA THR A 255 -11.99 -19.25 -18.17
C THR A 255 -11.21 -18.49 -19.25
N GLU A 256 -9.88 -18.54 -19.18
CA GLU A 256 -9.01 -17.93 -20.18
C GLU A 256 -9.18 -18.61 -21.55
N SER A 257 -9.35 -19.94 -21.59
CA SER A 257 -9.63 -20.63 -22.86
C SER A 257 -10.98 -20.23 -23.47
N GLU A 258 -12.01 -20.02 -22.66
CA GLU A 258 -13.31 -19.50 -23.11
C GLU A 258 -13.20 -18.07 -23.65
N LEU A 259 -12.41 -17.22 -23.00
CA LEU A 259 -12.10 -15.87 -23.49
C LEU A 259 -11.39 -15.89 -24.86
N LEU A 260 -10.40 -16.77 -25.03
CA LEU A 260 -9.61 -16.83 -26.25
C LEU A 260 -10.34 -17.50 -27.43
N SER A 261 -11.37 -18.29 -27.13
CA SER A 261 -12.28 -18.84 -28.14
C SER A 261 -13.26 -17.78 -28.66
N SER A 262 -13.04 -17.30 -29.88
CA SER A 262 -13.88 -16.22 -30.46
C SER A 262 -15.35 -16.62 -30.62
N SER A 263 -15.65 -17.90 -30.90
CA SER A 263 -17.03 -18.40 -30.96
C SER A 263 -17.67 -18.45 -29.57
N LYS A 264 -16.96 -18.99 -28.58
CA LYS A 264 -17.50 -19.14 -27.22
C LYS A 264 -17.68 -17.78 -26.53
N LEU A 265 -16.71 -16.89 -26.65
CA LEU A 265 -16.83 -15.53 -26.13
C LEU A 265 -18.02 -14.79 -26.75
N ARG A 266 -18.24 -14.94 -28.06
CA ARG A 266 -19.40 -14.34 -28.74
C ARG A 266 -20.72 -14.92 -28.23
N GLU A 267 -20.81 -16.24 -28.08
CA GLU A 267 -21.99 -16.92 -27.54
C GLU A 267 -22.33 -16.39 -26.13
N ILE A 268 -21.36 -16.43 -25.22
CA ILE A 268 -21.52 -15.97 -23.83
C ILE A 268 -21.92 -14.50 -23.80
N THR A 269 -21.19 -13.63 -24.51
CA THR A 269 -21.51 -12.20 -24.50
C THR A 269 -22.89 -11.92 -25.07
N GLN A 270 -23.31 -12.58 -26.15
CA GLN A 270 -24.66 -12.42 -26.69
C GLN A 270 -25.74 -12.90 -25.73
N GLU A 271 -25.54 -14.01 -25.03
CA GLU A 271 -26.48 -14.52 -24.05
C GLU A 271 -26.66 -13.53 -22.89
N VAL A 272 -25.55 -13.13 -22.26
CA VAL A 272 -25.59 -12.39 -21.00
C VAL A 272 -25.96 -10.92 -21.19
N THR A 273 -25.67 -10.34 -22.36
CA THR A 273 -25.96 -8.92 -22.68
C THR A 273 -27.29 -8.71 -23.43
N ARG A 274 -28.23 -9.65 -23.35
CA ARG A 274 -29.53 -9.61 -24.04
C ARG A 274 -29.38 -9.39 -25.55
N LYS A 275 -28.52 -10.20 -26.18
CA LYS A 275 -28.16 -10.13 -27.61
C LYS A 275 -27.47 -8.81 -27.98
N GLY A 276 -26.63 -8.28 -27.08
CA GLY A 276 -25.87 -7.04 -27.30
C GLY A 276 -26.64 -5.75 -27.01
N LYS A 277 -27.82 -5.83 -26.41
CA LYS A 277 -28.61 -4.65 -26.01
C LYS A 277 -28.04 -3.96 -24.76
N GLU A 278 -27.34 -4.70 -23.92
CA GLU A 278 -26.64 -4.19 -22.74
C GLU A 278 -25.15 -3.95 -23.07
N PRO A 279 -24.63 -2.72 -22.95
CA PRO A 279 -23.28 -2.41 -23.42
C PRO A 279 -22.19 -2.81 -22.41
N ILE A 280 -21.12 -3.44 -22.89
CA ILE A 280 -19.88 -3.63 -22.12
C ILE A 280 -18.99 -2.41 -22.37
N ARG A 281 -18.86 -1.52 -21.37
CA ARG A 281 -18.26 -0.18 -21.56
C ARG A 281 -16.86 -0.01 -20.96
N LEU A 282 -16.40 -1.00 -20.19
CA LEU A 282 -15.11 -0.97 -19.54
C LEU A 282 -14.47 -2.37 -19.56
N ALA A 283 -13.21 -2.44 -19.98
CA ALA A 283 -12.37 -3.62 -19.81
C ALA A 283 -11.23 -3.30 -18.84
N LEU A 284 -11.00 -4.17 -17.85
CA LEU A 284 -9.90 -4.06 -16.90
C LEU A 284 -8.87 -5.15 -17.17
N ASN A 285 -7.64 -4.74 -17.47
CA ASN A 285 -6.57 -5.63 -17.88
C ASN A 285 -5.39 -5.61 -16.90
N CYS A 286 -4.97 -6.78 -16.47
CA CYS A 286 -3.71 -6.99 -15.76
C CYS A 286 -2.84 -8.13 -16.32
N VAL A 287 -3.25 -8.75 -17.43
CA VAL A 287 -2.54 -9.90 -18.02
C VAL A 287 -1.66 -9.46 -19.19
N GLY A 288 -2.21 -8.72 -20.16
CA GLY A 288 -1.53 -8.35 -21.42
C GLY A 288 -1.78 -9.36 -22.56
N GLY A 289 -1.10 -9.15 -23.71
CA GLY A 289 -1.15 -10.06 -24.86
C GLY A 289 -2.55 -10.31 -25.45
N ASP A 290 -2.79 -11.55 -25.89
CA ASP A 290 -4.04 -11.96 -26.54
C ASP A 290 -5.25 -11.84 -25.61
N SER A 291 -5.06 -12.05 -24.31
CA SER A 291 -6.08 -11.85 -23.27
C SER A 291 -6.65 -10.43 -23.33
N ALA A 292 -5.77 -9.42 -23.28
CA ALA A 292 -6.17 -8.03 -23.35
C ALA A 292 -6.85 -7.68 -24.69
N THR A 293 -6.37 -8.28 -25.78
CA THR A 293 -6.96 -8.10 -27.11
C THR A 293 -8.37 -8.69 -27.19
N ALA A 294 -8.60 -9.85 -26.58
CA ALA A 294 -9.91 -10.51 -26.51
C ALA A 294 -10.91 -9.69 -25.68
N LEU A 295 -10.49 -9.12 -24.55
CA LEU A 295 -11.30 -8.17 -23.77
C LEU A 295 -11.78 -6.99 -24.63
N ALA A 296 -10.89 -6.40 -25.43
CA ALA A 296 -11.22 -5.23 -26.25
C ALA A 296 -12.25 -5.53 -27.35
N LYS A 297 -12.28 -6.76 -27.88
CA LYS A 297 -13.18 -7.14 -28.99
C LYS A 297 -14.67 -7.06 -28.61
N VAL A 298 -15.01 -7.33 -27.35
CA VAL A 298 -16.40 -7.38 -26.87
C VAL A 298 -16.94 -6.03 -26.40
N LEU A 299 -16.10 -5.01 -26.31
CA LEU A 299 -16.52 -3.69 -25.85
C LEU A 299 -17.49 -3.01 -26.82
N ALA A 300 -18.42 -2.22 -26.28
CA ALA A 300 -19.24 -1.31 -27.05
C ALA A 300 -18.37 -0.18 -27.67
N PRO A 301 -18.84 0.53 -28.72
CA PRO A 301 -18.14 1.71 -29.22
C PRO A 301 -17.89 2.77 -28.13
N ASN A 302 -16.83 3.58 -28.28
CA ASN A 302 -16.43 4.65 -27.35
C ASN A 302 -16.09 4.16 -25.92
N SER A 303 -15.72 2.89 -25.80
CA SER A 303 -15.40 2.26 -24.51
C SER A 303 -13.89 2.25 -24.23
N ARG A 304 -13.52 1.89 -23.00
CA ARG A 304 -12.11 1.92 -22.55
C ARG A 304 -11.59 0.55 -22.14
N VAL A 305 -10.32 0.32 -22.42
CA VAL A 305 -9.49 -0.73 -21.85
C VAL A 305 -8.50 -0.08 -20.91
N VAL A 306 -8.60 -0.37 -19.61
CA VAL A 306 -7.70 0.16 -18.58
C VAL A 306 -6.72 -0.91 -18.16
N THR A 307 -5.43 -0.67 -18.39
CA THR A 307 -4.35 -1.58 -17.99
C THR A 307 -3.70 -1.09 -16.70
N TYR A 308 -3.68 -1.93 -15.67
CA TYR A 308 -3.07 -1.62 -14.36
C TYR A 308 -1.96 -2.60 -13.96
N GLY A 309 -1.67 -3.59 -14.81
CA GLY A 309 -0.63 -4.58 -14.61
C GLY A 309 -0.34 -5.38 -15.88
N ALA A 310 0.73 -6.17 -15.85
CA ALA A 310 1.17 -6.99 -16.98
C ALA A 310 1.75 -8.34 -16.51
N MET A 311 0.91 -9.17 -15.88
CA MET A 311 1.33 -10.44 -15.27
C MET A 311 1.98 -11.40 -16.27
N ALA A 312 1.52 -11.43 -17.53
CA ALA A 312 2.11 -12.29 -18.56
C ALA A 312 3.42 -11.73 -19.14
N LYS A 313 3.83 -10.50 -18.77
CA LYS A 313 4.97 -9.78 -19.36
C LYS A 313 4.91 -9.70 -20.90
N LYS A 314 3.71 -9.81 -21.48
CA LYS A 314 3.47 -9.68 -22.92
C LYS A 314 3.03 -8.25 -23.24
N PRO A 315 3.48 -7.68 -24.37
CA PRO A 315 3.04 -6.36 -24.79
C PRO A 315 1.53 -6.33 -25.08
N LEU A 316 0.96 -5.14 -25.04
CA LEU A 316 -0.43 -4.90 -25.43
C LEU A 316 -0.49 -4.68 -26.95
N SER A 317 -1.27 -5.50 -27.65
CA SER A 317 -1.57 -5.30 -29.06
C SER A 317 -2.81 -4.42 -29.21
N LEU A 318 -2.75 -3.41 -30.09
CA LEU A 318 -3.83 -2.47 -30.33
C LEU A 318 -4.42 -2.68 -31.73
N PRO A 319 -5.55 -3.40 -31.89
CA PRO A 319 -6.10 -3.66 -33.21
C PRO A 319 -6.62 -2.36 -33.84
N SER A 320 -6.06 -1.97 -34.99
CA SER A 320 -6.41 -0.71 -35.67
C SER A 320 -7.90 -0.57 -35.96
N GLY A 321 -8.60 -1.67 -36.28
CA GLY A 321 -10.04 -1.64 -36.50
C GLY A 321 -10.84 -1.28 -35.24
N LEU A 322 -10.42 -1.73 -34.06
CA LEU A 322 -11.06 -1.36 -32.79
C LEU A 322 -10.76 0.10 -32.43
N LEU A 323 -9.54 0.57 -32.69
CA LEU A 323 -9.16 1.97 -32.49
C LEU A 323 -9.96 2.91 -33.39
N ILE A 324 -9.99 2.65 -34.70
CA ILE A 324 -10.54 3.58 -35.70
C ILE A 324 -12.06 3.49 -35.74
N PHE A 325 -12.62 2.28 -35.84
CA PHE A 325 -14.05 2.11 -36.16
C PHE A 325 -14.95 1.91 -34.93
N LYS A 326 -14.39 1.53 -33.77
CA LYS A 326 -15.12 1.45 -32.49
C LYS A 326 -14.68 2.53 -31.50
N ASN A 327 -13.67 3.35 -31.82
CA ASN A 327 -13.12 4.38 -30.93
C ASN A 327 -12.79 3.82 -29.54
N ILE A 328 -12.18 2.62 -29.48
CA ILE A 328 -11.76 2.02 -28.22
C ILE A 328 -10.52 2.75 -27.70
N ASN A 329 -10.59 3.23 -26.47
CA ASN A 329 -9.49 3.96 -25.82
C ASN A 329 -8.69 3.02 -24.92
N PHE A 330 -7.37 2.96 -25.11
CA PHE A 330 -6.48 2.18 -24.26
C PHE A 330 -5.75 3.11 -23.31
N GLN A 331 -5.89 2.89 -22.01
CA GLN A 331 -5.35 3.76 -20.96
C GLN A 331 -4.62 2.95 -19.90
N GLY A 332 -3.62 3.56 -19.27
CA GLY A 332 -2.93 3.00 -18.11
C GLY A 332 -3.49 3.59 -16.82
N PHE A 333 -3.51 2.81 -15.75
CA PHE A 333 -3.80 3.32 -14.41
C PHE A 333 -2.73 2.91 -13.40
N TRP A 334 -2.16 3.91 -12.71
CA TRP A 334 -1.14 3.73 -11.70
C TRP A 334 -1.56 4.35 -10.37
N VAL A 335 -2.03 3.52 -9.45
CA VAL A 335 -2.61 3.96 -8.17
C VAL A 335 -1.65 4.79 -7.31
N SER A 336 -0.35 4.50 -7.33
CA SER A 336 0.64 5.25 -6.53
C SER A 336 0.79 6.68 -7.04
N GLN A 337 0.96 6.86 -8.36
CA GLN A 337 1.07 8.20 -8.95
C GLN A 337 -0.23 8.97 -8.83
N TRP A 338 -1.37 8.34 -9.14
CA TRP A 338 -2.69 8.92 -8.97
C TRP A 338 -2.93 9.37 -7.53
N GLY A 339 -2.59 8.52 -6.55
CA GLY A 339 -2.78 8.81 -5.13
C GLY A 339 -1.91 9.96 -4.62
N ASN A 340 -0.69 10.10 -5.13
CA ASN A 340 0.19 11.23 -4.82
C ASN A 340 -0.34 12.56 -5.39
N GLN A 341 -0.97 12.51 -6.57
CA GLN A 341 -1.59 13.68 -7.20
C GLN A 341 -2.95 14.03 -6.58
N ASN A 342 -3.64 13.06 -5.99
CA ASN A 342 -5.00 13.20 -5.48
C ASN A 342 -5.14 12.72 -4.02
N PRO A 343 -4.37 13.28 -3.06
CA PRO A 343 -4.27 12.75 -1.70
C PRO A 343 -5.62 12.73 -0.96
N THR A 344 -6.39 13.81 -1.04
CA THR A 344 -7.72 13.90 -0.42
C THR A 344 -8.70 12.90 -1.03
N LEU A 345 -8.67 12.74 -2.37
CA LEU A 345 -9.55 11.81 -3.05
C LEU A 345 -9.18 10.36 -2.72
N LYS A 346 -7.89 10.03 -2.61
CA LYS A 346 -7.42 8.72 -2.11
C LYS A 346 -7.93 8.44 -0.70
N GLU A 347 -7.80 9.41 0.20
CA GLU A 347 -8.30 9.27 1.58
C GLU A 347 -9.82 9.03 1.61
N ASN A 348 -10.59 9.80 0.84
CA ASN A 348 -12.03 9.61 0.71
C ASN A 348 -12.38 8.22 0.14
N THR A 349 -11.60 7.73 -0.82
CA THR A 349 -11.74 6.38 -1.37
C THR A 349 -11.59 5.32 -0.29
N ILE A 350 -10.52 5.43 0.50
CA ILE A 350 -10.22 4.48 1.57
C ILE A 350 -11.36 4.50 2.59
N ARG A 351 -11.80 5.68 3.03
CA ARG A 351 -12.91 5.83 3.97
C ARG A 351 -14.20 5.20 3.45
N ASP A 352 -14.51 5.39 2.17
CA ASP A 352 -15.71 4.83 1.54
C ASP A 352 -15.68 3.29 1.50
N ILE A 353 -14.53 2.72 1.14
CA ILE A 353 -14.34 1.26 1.12
C ILE A 353 -14.43 0.69 2.53
N LEU A 354 -13.75 1.29 3.49
CA LEU A 354 -13.83 0.85 4.89
C LEU A 354 -15.25 0.97 5.45
N ARG A 355 -16.03 1.98 5.04
CA ARG A 355 -17.46 2.04 5.39
C ARG A 355 -18.21 0.84 4.81
N MET A 356 -18.07 0.55 3.52
CA MET A 356 -18.70 -0.62 2.89
C MET A 356 -18.26 -1.94 3.55
N THR A 357 -17.02 -2.04 4.01
CA THR A 357 -16.53 -3.19 4.79
C THR A 357 -17.25 -3.31 6.12
N ARG A 358 -17.39 -2.23 6.90
CA ARG A 358 -18.16 -2.22 8.15
C ARG A 358 -19.62 -2.61 7.94
N ASP A 359 -20.22 -2.16 6.83
CA ASP A 359 -21.60 -2.45 6.47
C ASP A 359 -21.79 -3.89 5.97
N GLY A 360 -20.73 -4.72 5.93
CA GLY A 360 -20.78 -6.10 5.43
C GLY A 360 -20.92 -6.22 3.90
N LYS A 361 -20.79 -5.11 3.17
CA LYS A 361 -20.92 -5.03 1.71
C LYS A 361 -19.60 -5.31 0.99
N PHE A 362 -18.46 -5.13 1.65
CA PHE A 362 -17.15 -5.45 1.07
C PHE A 362 -16.44 -6.47 1.95
N LYS A 363 -16.29 -7.69 1.44
CA LYS A 363 -15.65 -8.83 2.10
C LYS A 363 -14.16 -8.91 1.79
N ASP A 364 -13.46 -9.55 2.72
CA ASP A 364 -12.03 -9.79 2.66
C ASP A 364 -11.66 -10.74 1.53
N ILE A 365 -10.43 -10.63 1.07
CA ILE A 365 -9.83 -11.60 0.16
C ILE A 365 -9.26 -12.78 0.96
N PRO A 366 -9.18 -14.00 0.38
CA PRO A 366 -8.43 -15.09 0.99
C PRO A 366 -6.98 -14.66 1.23
N VAL A 367 -6.47 -14.95 2.43
CA VAL A 367 -5.10 -14.62 2.82
C VAL A 367 -4.34 -15.83 3.35
N GLN A 368 -3.02 -15.77 3.19
CA GLN A 368 -2.06 -16.63 3.87
C GLN A 368 -1.28 -15.77 4.84
N GLU A 369 -1.52 -15.95 6.13
CA GLU A 369 -0.79 -15.22 7.17
C GLU A 369 0.63 -15.78 7.30
N ILE A 370 1.60 -14.89 7.21
CA ILE A 370 3.02 -15.14 7.44
C ILE A 370 3.34 -14.53 8.79
N LYS A 371 3.33 -15.38 9.81
CA LYS A 371 3.58 -14.96 11.19
C LYS A 371 5.01 -14.49 11.35
N TRP A 372 5.17 -13.26 11.83
CA TRP A 372 6.44 -12.65 12.15
C TRP A 372 6.51 -12.47 13.66
N THR A 373 7.34 -13.28 14.31
CA THR A 373 7.62 -13.20 15.74
C THR A 373 9.03 -12.67 15.97
N ARG A 374 9.42 -12.51 17.24
CA ARG A 374 10.80 -12.15 17.59
C ARG A 374 11.82 -13.16 17.08
N ASP A 375 11.44 -14.43 16.93
CA ASP A 375 12.36 -15.52 16.60
C ASP A 375 12.31 -15.95 15.12
N THR A 376 11.40 -15.36 14.32
CA THR A 376 11.32 -15.61 12.88
C THR A 376 12.65 -15.29 12.19
N LYS A 377 13.15 -16.23 11.37
CA LYS A 377 14.38 -16.07 10.61
C LYS A 377 14.12 -15.26 9.33
N GLY A 378 15.13 -14.51 8.90
CA GLY A 378 15.04 -13.72 7.67
C GLY A 378 14.84 -14.55 6.41
N GLU A 379 15.46 -15.74 6.36
CA GLU A 379 15.36 -16.68 5.24
C GLU A 379 13.92 -17.15 5.01
N ASP A 380 13.20 -17.47 6.10
CA ASP A 380 11.79 -17.91 6.03
C ASP A 380 10.91 -16.81 5.44
N LEU A 381 11.09 -15.56 5.91
CA LEU A 381 10.37 -14.41 5.38
C LEU A 381 10.70 -14.14 3.91
N ALA A 382 11.99 -14.20 3.54
CA ALA A 382 12.43 -13.98 2.16
C ALA A 382 11.87 -15.05 1.20
N GLN A 383 11.76 -16.30 1.65
CA GLN A 383 11.16 -17.40 0.90
C GLN A 383 9.65 -17.18 0.68
N GLU A 384 8.92 -16.72 1.69
CA GLU A 384 7.51 -16.37 1.57
C GLU A 384 7.29 -15.20 0.60
N VAL A 385 8.18 -14.19 0.61
CA VAL A 385 8.17 -13.09 -0.37
C VAL A 385 8.41 -13.61 -1.78
N GLN A 386 9.45 -14.45 -1.98
CA GLN A 386 9.80 -15.01 -3.29
C GLN A 386 8.63 -15.75 -3.93
N GLY A 387 7.87 -16.51 -3.14
CA GLY A 387 6.74 -17.27 -3.66
C GLY A 387 5.59 -16.40 -4.19
N THR A 388 5.59 -15.07 -3.96
CA THR A 388 4.47 -14.19 -4.31
C THR A 388 4.20 -14.09 -5.80
N LEU A 389 5.22 -14.31 -6.63
CA LEU A 389 5.09 -14.29 -8.09
C LEU A 389 4.96 -15.69 -8.71
N THR A 390 5.01 -16.77 -7.93
CA THR A 390 5.04 -18.15 -8.45
C THR A 390 3.74 -18.91 -8.16
N GLY A 391 3.26 -19.63 -9.16
CA GLY A 391 2.19 -20.63 -9.02
C GLY A 391 0.80 -20.10 -8.69
N PHE A 392 -0.06 -21.04 -8.28
CA PHE A 392 -1.40 -20.76 -7.76
C PHE A 392 -1.31 -20.71 -6.24
N ARG A 393 -1.50 -19.52 -5.65
CA ARG A 393 -1.64 -19.36 -4.20
C ARG A 393 -3.10 -19.51 -3.77
N SER A 394 -3.31 -20.05 -2.57
CA SER A 394 -4.61 -20.12 -1.90
C SER A 394 -5.12 -18.74 -1.46
N GLY A 395 -4.22 -17.78 -1.23
CA GLY A 395 -4.56 -16.42 -0.83
C GLY A 395 -3.41 -15.42 -1.00
N LYS A 396 -3.68 -14.16 -0.66
CA LYS A 396 -2.69 -13.09 -0.59
C LYS A 396 -1.79 -13.30 0.63
N GLY A 397 -0.47 -13.30 0.42
CA GLY A 397 0.48 -13.33 1.53
C GLY A 397 0.39 -12.03 2.33
N VAL A 398 0.27 -12.14 3.65
CA VAL A 398 0.26 -10.99 4.57
C VAL A 398 1.21 -11.26 5.74
N LEU A 399 2.16 -10.36 5.96
CA LEU A 399 2.99 -10.37 7.16
C LEU A 399 2.12 -9.94 8.34
N VAL A 400 2.15 -10.69 9.43
CA VAL A 400 1.43 -10.37 10.68
C VAL A 400 2.43 -10.42 11.81
N TYR A 401 2.62 -9.31 12.51
CA TYR A 401 3.56 -9.26 13.63
C TYR A 401 2.86 -9.63 14.94
N GLU A 402 3.38 -10.66 15.62
CA GLU A 402 2.82 -11.21 16.88
C GLU A 402 3.79 -11.00 18.06
N GLY A 403 4.57 -9.92 18.06
CA GLY A 403 5.48 -9.58 19.17
C GLY A 403 4.94 -8.47 20.08
N ASP A 404 5.32 -8.57 21.36
CA ASP A 404 5.10 -7.55 22.40
C ASP A 404 5.90 -6.26 22.16
#